data_AF-A0A3C0AMA7-F1
#
_entry.id   AF-A0A3C0AMA7-F1
#
_cell.length_a   1.000
_cell.length_b   1.000
_cell.length_c   1.000
_cell.angle_alpha   90.00
_cell.angle_beta   90.00
_cell.angle_gamma   90.00
#
_symmetry.space_group_name_H-M   'P 1'
#
loop_
_entity.id
_entity.type
_entity.pdbx_description
1 polymer ?
#
loop_
_entity_poly.entity_id
_entity_poly.type
_entity_poly.pdbx_seq_one_letter_code
_entity_poly.pdbx_strand_id
1 'polypeptide(L)'
;AGCMLPVTGLILLLIPRIPPNDQSYTKITYKQALLIGLAQAIAILPGIDRSGSTIVAGLLTGMSRQSAATFSFLLAIPAISGATILETAEIISNQHLSTPLSLLFTGALIAAVVGI
;
A
#
# COMPACT_ATOMS: atom_id res chain seq x y z
N ALA A 1 4.93 14.13 -8.14
CA ALA A 1 4.56 14.11 -6.72
C ALA A 1 3.76 15.35 -6.27
N GLY A 2 4.12 16.58 -6.66
CA GLY A 2 3.51 17.83 -6.12
C GLY A 2 1.98 17.84 -6.06
N CYS A 3 1.28 17.57 -7.17
CA CYS A 3 -0.19 17.60 -7.19
C CYS A 3 -0.86 16.36 -6.56
N MET A 4 -0.15 15.25 -6.39
CA MET A 4 -0.71 14.01 -5.84
C MET A 4 -0.75 13.99 -4.31
N LEU A 5 0.10 14.77 -3.64
CA LEU A 5 0.05 14.91 -2.18
C LEU A 5 -1.26 15.55 -1.69
N PRO A 6 -1.78 16.64 -2.31
CA PRO A 6 -3.13 17.13 -2.04
C PRO A 6 -4.22 16.08 -2.29
N VAL A 7 -4.09 15.27 -3.34
CA VAL A 7 -5.03 14.19 -3.65
C VAL A 7 -5.03 13.15 -2.52
N THR A 8 -3.84 12.72 -2.08
CA THR A 8 -3.68 11.85 -0.91
C THR A 8 -4.31 12.46 0.35
N GLY A 9 -4.05 13.74 0.61
CA GLY A 9 -4.66 14.45 1.74
C GLY A 9 -6.19 14.42 1.66
N LEU A 10 -6.76 14.67 0.47
CA LEU A 10 -8.21 14.60 0.25
C LEU A 10 -8.75 13.18 0.50
N ILE A 11 -8.07 12.14 0.00
CA ILE A 11 -8.43 10.74 0.24
C ILE A 11 -8.49 10.46 1.74
N LEU A 12 -7.46 10.85 2.50
CA LEU A 12 -7.42 10.62 3.95
C LEU A 12 -8.50 11.41 4.71
N LEU A 13 -8.84 12.62 4.25
CA LEU A 13 -9.94 13.42 4.82
C LEU A 13 -11.33 12.80 4.59
N LEU A 14 -11.47 11.80 3.73
CA LEU A 14 -12.71 11.04 3.58
C LEU A 14 -12.91 10.02 4.71
N ILE A 15 -11.84 9.48 5.31
CA ILE A 15 -11.92 8.47 6.38
C ILE A 15 -12.91 8.85 7.50
N PRO A 16 -12.85 10.05 8.12
CA PRO A 16 -13.80 10.41 9.17
C PRO A 16 -15.23 10.64 8.67
N ARG A 17 -15.43 10.87 7.37
CA ARG A 17 -16.74 11.10 6.74
C ARG A 17 -17.47 9.82 6.37
N ILE A 18 -16.77 8.68 6.29
CA ILE A 18 -17.38 7.39 5.98
C ILE A 18 -18.06 6.84 7.26
N PRO A 19 -19.35 6.50 7.21
CA PRO A 19 -20.05 5.93 8.37
C PRO A 19 -19.38 4.62 8.81
N PRO A 20 -19.35 4.34 10.12
CA PRO A 20 -18.77 3.11 10.63
C PRO A 20 -19.57 1.90 10.13
N ASN A 21 -18.85 0.81 9.86
CA ASN A 21 -19.40 -0.48 9.49
C ASN A 21 -18.68 -1.58 10.30
N ASP A 22 -19.24 -2.79 10.35
CA ASP A 22 -18.80 -3.89 11.21
C ASP A 22 -18.25 -5.10 10.45
N GLN A 23 -18.25 -5.07 9.11
CA GLN A 23 -17.77 -6.19 8.32
C GLN A 23 -16.29 -6.49 8.61
N SER A 24 -16.02 -7.76 8.91
CA SER A 24 -14.68 -8.31 9.06
C SER A 24 -13.98 -8.49 7.71
N TYR A 25 -12.67 -8.27 7.66
CA TYR A 25 -11.85 -8.54 6.48
C TYR A 25 -11.91 -10.00 6.01
N THR A 26 -12.23 -10.94 6.91
CA THR A 26 -12.38 -12.37 6.59
C THR A 26 -13.67 -12.71 5.85
N LYS A 27 -14.64 -11.80 5.83
CA LYS A 27 -15.97 -12.01 5.23
C LYS A 27 -16.18 -11.18 3.97
N ILE A 28 -15.10 -10.74 3.34
CA ILE A 28 -15.21 -9.88 2.16
C ILE A 28 -15.54 -10.71 0.93
N THR A 29 -16.30 -10.12 0.02
CA THR A 29 -16.61 -10.72 -1.27
C THR A 29 -15.46 -10.47 -2.25
N TYR A 30 -15.33 -11.33 -3.26
CA TYR A 30 -14.36 -11.14 -4.34
C TYR A 30 -14.54 -9.80 -5.07
N LYS A 31 -15.78 -9.30 -5.17
CA LYS A 31 -16.06 -7.98 -5.75
C LYS A 31 -15.45 -6.85 -4.92
N GLN A 32 -15.55 -6.91 -3.60
CA GLN A 32 -14.92 -5.94 -2.70
C GLN A 32 -13.39 -6.02 -2.82
N ALA A 33 -12.82 -7.22 -2.81
CA ALA A 33 -11.38 -7.43 -2.99
C ALA A 33 -10.88 -6.85 -4.32
N LEU A 34 -11.61 -7.05 -5.43
CA LEU A 34 -11.28 -6.49 -6.74
C LEU A 34 -11.30 -4.96 -6.73
N LEU A 35 -12.33 -4.34 -6.14
CA LEU A 35 -12.43 -2.88 -6.03
C LEU A 35 -11.28 -2.28 -5.23
N ILE A 36 -10.89 -2.91 -4.12
CA ILE A 36 -9.74 -2.47 -3.32
C ILE A 36 -8.44 -2.64 -4.12
N GLY A 37 -8.29 -3.72 -4.87
CA GLY A 37 -7.15 -3.94 -5.76
C GLY A 37 -7.04 -2.89 -6.87
N LEU A 38 -8.17 -2.45 -7.46
CA LEU A 38 -8.20 -1.36 -8.42
C LEU A 38 -7.79 -0.02 -7.80
N ALA A 39 -8.23 0.25 -6.56
CA ALA A 39 -7.77 1.42 -5.82
C ALA A 39 -6.25 1.37 -5.57
N GLN A 40 -5.70 0.19 -5.28
CA GLN A 40 -4.26 -0.01 -5.15
C GLN A 40 -3.51 0.24 -6.47
N ALA A 41 -4.06 -0.18 -7.61
CA ALA A 41 -3.43 0.03 -8.92
C ALA A 41 -3.30 1.53 -9.25
N ILE A 42 -4.27 2.35 -8.86
CA ILE A 42 -4.21 3.82 -9.01
C ILE A 42 -3.07 4.40 -8.16
N ALA A 43 -2.76 3.80 -7.00
CA ALA A 43 -1.71 4.25 -6.10
C ALA A 43 -0.27 3.98 -6.61
N ILE A 44 -0.09 3.42 -7.81
CA ILE A 44 1.20 3.39 -8.50
C ILE A 44 1.66 4.81 -8.87
N LEU A 45 0.73 5.76 -9.01
CA LEU A 45 1.06 7.15 -9.32
C LEU A 45 1.88 7.79 -8.19
N PRO A 46 3.07 8.35 -8.49
CA PRO A 46 3.99 8.83 -7.47
C PRO A 46 3.41 10.01 -6.69
N GLY A 47 3.23 9.80 -5.38
CA GLY A 47 2.66 10.74 -4.42
C GLY A 47 1.25 10.37 -3.94
N ILE A 48 0.62 9.35 -4.52
CA ILE A 48 -0.59 8.74 -3.96
C ILE A 48 -0.19 7.77 -2.85
N ASP A 49 -0.79 7.92 -1.66
CA ASP A 49 -0.61 6.95 -0.57
C ASP A 49 -1.41 5.68 -0.85
N ARG A 50 -0.69 4.58 -1.08
CA ARG A 50 -1.28 3.25 -1.25
C ARG A 50 -2.15 2.87 -0.07
N SER A 51 -1.62 3.00 1.16
CA SER A 51 -2.31 2.53 2.36
C SER A 51 -3.62 3.30 2.60
N GLY A 52 -3.58 4.63 2.51
CA GLY A 52 -4.78 5.46 2.55
C GLY A 52 -5.80 5.10 1.47
N SER A 53 -5.36 4.89 0.23
CA SER A 53 -6.25 4.54 -0.90
C SER A 53 -6.96 3.20 -0.69
N THR A 54 -6.25 2.17 -0.25
CA THR A 54 -6.83 0.84 0.02
C THR A 54 -7.67 0.80 1.29
N ILE A 55 -7.32 1.56 2.33
CA ILE A 55 -8.14 1.72 3.53
C ILE A 55 -9.45 2.41 3.20
N VAL A 56 -9.42 3.53 2.47
CA VAL A 56 -10.63 4.26 2.06
C VAL A 56 -11.51 3.38 1.17
N ALA A 57 -10.93 2.65 0.21
CA ALA A 57 -11.68 1.69 -0.59
C ALA A 57 -12.32 0.60 0.28
N GLY A 58 -11.58 0.02 1.23
CA GLY A 58 -12.11 -0.98 2.18
C GLY A 58 -13.29 -0.45 2.98
N LEU A 59 -13.17 0.77 3.51
CA LEU A 59 -14.24 1.46 4.23
C LEU A 59 -15.47 1.70 3.37
N LEU A 60 -15.29 2.22 2.14
CA LEU A 60 -16.39 2.46 1.20
C LEU A 60 -17.07 1.15 0.76
N THR A 61 -16.34 0.04 0.75
CA THR A 61 -16.92 -1.28 0.48
C THR A 61 -17.64 -1.90 1.67
N GLY A 62 -17.54 -1.31 2.87
CA GLY A 62 -18.28 -1.73 4.06
C GLY A 62 -17.45 -2.40 5.16
N MET A 63 -16.12 -2.38 5.07
CA MET A 63 -15.28 -2.90 6.17
C MET A 63 -15.32 -1.98 7.39
N SER A 64 -15.13 -2.57 8.58
CA SER A 64 -14.72 -1.81 9.76
C SER A 64 -13.35 -1.16 9.57
N ARG A 65 -13.06 -0.07 10.29
CA ARG A 65 -11.76 0.64 10.21
C ARG A 65 -10.57 -0.28 10.48
N GLN A 66 -10.68 -1.11 11.51
CA GLN A 66 -9.65 -2.08 11.85
C GLN A 66 -9.48 -3.12 10.73
N SER A 67 -10.58 -3.66 10.20
CA SER A 67 -10.53 -4.63 9.10
C SER A 67 -9.95 -4.05 7.81
N ALA A 68 -10.31 -2.81 7.46
CA ALA A 68 -9.76 -2.12 6.30
C ALA A 68 -8.24 -1.92 6.42
N ALA A 69 -7.75 -1.52 7.61
CA ALA A 69 -6.32 -1.41 7.88
C ALA A 69 -5.62 -2.77 7.79
N THR A 70 -6.14 -3.81 8.47
CA THR A 70 -5.56 -5.16 8.41
C THR A 70 -5.53 -5.72 6.99
N PHE A 71 -6.63 -5.58 6.24
CA PHE A 71 -6.69 -6.02 4.85
C PHE A 71 -5.68 -5.26 3.98
N SER A 72 -5.56 -3.95 4.17
CA SER A 72 -4.57 -3.13 3.46
C SER A 72 -3.13 -3.58 3.73
N PHE A 73 -2.80 -3.97 4.97
CA PHE A 73 -1.47 -4.50 5.29
C PHE A 73 -1.24 -5.87 4.65
N LEU A 74 -2.23 -6.77 4.68
CA LEU A 74 -2.12 -8.08 4.04
C LEU A 74 -1.97 -7.96 2.52
N LEU A 75 -2.71 -7.05 1.88
CA LEU A 75 -2.63 -6.79 0.45
C LEU A 75 -1.27 -6.20 0.04
N ALA A 76 -0.65 -5.43 0.93
CA ALA A 76 0.66 -4.83 0.71
C ALA A 76 1.79 -5.86 0.60
N ILE A 77 1.70 -7.01 1.28
CA ILE A 77 2.73 -8.05 1.29
C ILE A 77 3.02 -8.55 -0.14
N PRO A 78 2.07 -9.16 -0.88
CA PRO A 78 2.36 -9.66 -2.23
C PRO A 78 2.73 -8.55 -3.21
N ALA A 79 2.15 -7.35 -3.05
CA ALA A 79 2.42 -6.22 -3.93
C ALA A 79 3.85 -5.67 -3.75
N ILE A 80 4.29 -5.41 -2.51
CA ILE A 80 5.65 -4.96 -2.23
C ILE A 80 6.64 -6.07 -2.57
N SER A 81 6.39 -7.32 -2.17
CA SER A 81 7.31 -8.42 -2.48
C SER A 81 7.51 -8.60 -3.99
N GLY A 82 6.43 -8.51 -4.77
CA GLY A 82 6.52 -8.56 -6.24
C GLY A 82 7.36 -7.41 -6.81
N ALA A 83 7.13 -6.18 -6.37
CA ALA A 83 7.92 -5.02 -6.78
C ALA A 83 9.40 -5.17 -6.38
N THR A 84 9.69 -5.62 -5.16
CA THR A 84 11.05 -5.83 -4.67
C THR A 84 11.79 -6.88 -5.50
N ILE A 85 11.14 -7.99 -5.86
CA ILE A 85 11.75 -9.04 -6.71
C ILE A 85 12.10 -8.47 -8.08
N LEU A 86 11.17 -7.72 -8.70
CA LEU A 86 11.38 -7.12 -10.01
C LEU A 86 12.55 -6.12 -9.99
N GLU A 87 12.53 -5.18 -9.04
CA GLU A 87 13.57 -4.15 -8.90
C GLU A 87 14.95 -4.78 -8.62
N THR A 88 14.99 -5.80 -7.77
CA THR A 88 16.24 -6.52 -7.46
C THR A 88 16.80 -7.22 -8.69
N ALA A 89 15.94 -7.84 -9.52
CA ALA A 89 16.36 -8.48 -10.76
C ALA A 89 16.95 -7.46 -11.75
N GLU A 90 16.34 -6.28 -11.87
CA GLU A 90 16.85 -5.19 -12.71
C GLU A 90 18.21 -4.67 -12.22
N ILE A 91 18.39 -4.49 -10.91
CA ILE A 91 19.67 -4.06 -10.32
C ILE A 91 20.78 -5.07 -10.65
N ILE A 92 20.50 -6.37 -10.53
CA ILE A 92 21.47 -7.43 -10.84
C ILE A 92 21.81 -7.45 -12.33
N SER A 93 20.81 -7.28 -13.21
CA SER A 93 21.00 -7.32 -14.66
C SER A 93 21.77 -6.11 -15.20
N ASN A 94 21.57 -4.93 -14.64
CA ASN A 94 22.12 -3.69 -15.20
C ASN A 94 23.60 -3.43 -14.81
N GLN A 95 24.22 -4.26 -13.96
CA GLN A 95 25.62 -4.21 -13.46
C GLN A 95 26.16 -2.86 -12.96
N HIS A 96 25.38 -1.78 -13.02
CA HIS A 96 25.72 -0.45 -12.53
C HIS A 96 25.11 -0.22 -11.14
N LEU A 97 25.71 -0.84 -10.12
CA LEU A 97 25.42 -0.50 -8.73
C LEU A 97 26.17 0.78 -8.35
N SER A 98 25.49 1.92 -8.48
CA SER A 98 25.99 3.23 -8.01
C SER A 98 26.07 3.30 -6.48
N THR A 99 25.32 2.46 -5.78
CA THR A 99 25.23 2.43 -4.31
C THR A 99 25.91 1.19 -3.72
N PRO A 100 26.71 1.34 -2.66
CA PRO A 100 27.37 0.21 -2.02
C PRO A 100 26.35 -0.75 -1.37
N LEU A 101 26.58 -2.05 -1.53
CA LEU A 101 25.67 -3.10 -1.05
C LEU A 101 25.45 -3.05 0.47
N SER A 102 26.48 -2.65 1.22
CA SER A 102 26.39 -2.47 2.68
C SER A 102 25.36 -1.42 3.07
N LEU A 103 25.22 -0.34 2.31
CA LEU A 103 24.23 0.71 2.57
C LEU A 103 22.80 0.25 2.26
N LEU A 104 22.62 -0.51 1.19
CA LEU A 104 21.31 -1.11 0.87
C LEU A 104 20.85 -2.07 1.97
N PHE A 105 21.75 -2.92 2.46
CA PHE A 105 21.44 -3.87 3.51
C PHE A 105 21.11 -3.19 4.86
N THR A 106 21.90 -2.20 5.28
CA THR A 106 21.61 -1.47 6.52
C THR A 106 20.32 -0.68 6.42
N GLY A 107 20.05 -0.04 5.28
CA GLY A 107 18.77 0.63 5.01
C GLY A 107 17.58 -0.33 5.10
N ALA A 108 17.68 -1.50 4.47
CA ALA A 108 16.64 -2.53 4.52
C ALA A 108 16.41 -3.04 5.95
N LEU A 109 17.48 -3.27 6.73
CA LEU A 109 17.39 -3.72 8.12
C LEU A 109 16.72 -2.67 9.01
N ILE A 110 17.12 -1.39 8.89
CA ILE A 110 16.50 -0.29 9.63
C ILE A 110 15.02 -0.18 9.28
N ALA A 111 14.66 -0.23 7.99
CA ALA A 111 13.27 -0.17 7.54
C ALA A 111 12.45 -1.35 8.08
N ALA A 112 13.02 -2.56 8.13
CA ALA A 112 12.36 -3.73 8.70
C ALA A 112 12.12 -3.60 10.20
N VAL A 113 13.09 -3.07 10.97
CA VAL A 113 12.95 -2.85 12.41
C VAL A 113 11.92 -1.77 12.73
N VAL A 114 11.90 -0.66 11.98
CA VAL A 114 10.95 0.44 12.16
C VAL A 114 9.54 0.07 11.70
N GLY A 115 9.42 -0.82 10.73
CA GLY A 115 8.13 -1.25 10.17
C GLY A 115 7.37 -2.28 11.00
N ILE A 116 8.01 -2.89 12.01
CA ILE A 116 7.40 -3.80 12.99
C ILE A 116 6.79 -2.97 14.13
#